data_AF-A0A1S2PVQ7-F1
#
_entry.id   AF-A0A1S2PVQ7-F1
#
_cell.length_a   1.000
_cell.length_b   1.000
_cell.length_c   1.000
_cell.angle_alpha   90.00
_cell.angle_beta   90.00
_cell.angle_gamma   90.00
#
_symmetry.space_group_name_H-M   'P 1'
#
loop_
_entity.id
_entity.type
_entity.pdbx_description
1 polymer ?
#
loop_
_entity_poly.entity_id
_entity_poly.type
_entity_poly.pdbx_seq_one_letter_code
_entity_poly.pdbx_strand_id
1 'polypeptide(L)'
;MTKSIKRILVSASVLLLGIAAQTASASAVTVRPMTFDECGHNGDSGVDNCMYINGAGLYASEVRGWSTHVGFGYPVHEEVTGPNGVVCNSATVTTGDGSAVVGCQIYPNKNIAAGTYCSILWEYQGGEYYNDAENCGTVSG
;
A
#
# COMPACT_ATOMS: atom_id res chain seq x y z
N MET A 1 18.18 -40.90 77.97
CA MET A 1 18.77 -40.22 76.80
C MET A 1 17.82 -39.12 76.36
N THR A 2 18.12 -37.90 76.77
CA THR A 2 17.42 -36.66 76.43
C THR A 2 17.80 -36.22 75.01
N LYS A 3 16.83 -35.90 74.15
CA LYS A 3 17.11 -35.12 72.93
C LYS A 3 16.11 -33.97 72.81
N SER A 4 16.73 -32.81 72.59
CA SER A 4 16.24 -31.47 72.87
C SER A 4 15.28 -30.96 71.79
N ILE A 5 14.28 -30.21 72.23
CA ILE A 5 13.29 -29.47 71.43
C ILE A 5 13.96 -28.22 70.87
N LYS A 6 13.91 -28.00 69.55
CA LYS A 6 14.16 -26.68 68.94
C LYS A 6 12.86 -26.17 68.33
N ARG A 7 12.27 -25.15 68.98
CA ARG A 7 11.17 -24.33 68.44
C ARG A 7 11.77 -23.40 67.40
N ILE A 8 11.30 -23.48 66.15
CA ILE A 8 11.57 -22.48 65.13
C ILE A 8 10.28 -21.67 64.97
N LEU A 9 10.31 -20.45 65.50
CA LEU A 9 9.38 -19.38 65.12
C LEU A 9 9.87 -18.82 63.80
N VAL A 10 9.12 -19.03 62.71
CA VAL A 10 9.30 -18.25 61.48
C VAL A 10 8.12 -17.28 61.41
N SER A 11 8.45 -15.99 61.53
CA SER A 11 7.51 -14.87 61.47
C SER A 11 6.77 -14.84 60.15
N ALA A 12 5.44 -14.73 60.23
CA ALA A 12 4.57 -14.50 59.09
C ALA A 12 4.82 -13.09 58.53
N SER A 13 5.31 -13.01 57.29
CA SER A 13 5.28 -11.78 56.51
C SER A 13 4.19 -11.92 55.46
N VAL A 14 3.04 -11.30 55.72
CA VAL A 14 1.96 -11.15 54.74
C VAL A 14 2.43 -10.11 53.72
N LEU A 15 2.96 -10.55 52.58
CA LEU A 15 3.12 -9.67 51.43
C LEU A 15 1.73 -9.43 50.83
N LEU A 16 1.17 -8.25 51.06
CA LEU A 16 0.11 -7.72 50.22
C LEU A 16 0.71 -7.43 48.84
N LEU A 17 0.50 -8.34 47.88
CA LEU A 17 0.69 -8.02 46.47
C LEU A 17 -0.45 -7.09 46.05
N GLY A 18 -0.18 -5.79 46.08
CA GLY A 18 -1.00 -4.79 45.41
C GLY A 18 -0.99 -5.10 43.91
N ILE A 19 -2.15 -5.50 43.38
CA ILE A 19 -2.35 -5.62 41.94
C ILE A 19 -2.47 -4.18 41.43
N ALA A 20 -1.35 -3.60 40.99
CA ALA A 20 -1.40 -2.39 40.19
C ALA A 20 -2.03 -2.76 38.84
N ALA A 21 -3.32 -2.43 38.68
CA ALA A 21 -3.96 -2.46 37.39
C ALA A 21 -3.27 -1.41 36.51
N GLN A 22 -2.30 -1.86 35.72
CA GLN A 22 -1.69 -1.06 34.67
C GLN A 22 -2.77 -0.88 33.61
N THR A 23 -3.48 0.25 33.67
CA THR A 23 -4.20 0.75 32.50
C THR A 23 -3.15 1.16 31.49
N ALA A 24 -2.74 0.20 30.66
CA ALA A 24 -2.01 0.49 29.44
C ALA A 24 -2.90 1.44 28.64
N SER A 25 -2.57 2.72 28.66
CA SER A 25 -3.12 3.67 27.71
C SER A 25 -2.56 3.23 26.36
N ALA A 26 -3.38 2.52 25.59
CA ALA A 26 -3.05 2.25 24.20
C ALA A 26 -2.84 3.61 23.55
N SER A 27 -1.59 3.93 23.20
CA SER A 27 -1.31 5.03 22.29
C SER A 27 -2.19 4.79 21.08
N ALA A 28 -3.11 5.70 20.79
CA ALA A 28 -3.86 5.67 19.55
C ALA A 28 -2.83 5.73 18.43
N VAL A 29 -2.49 4.58 17.84
CA VAL A 29 -1.73 4.52 16.60
C VAL A 29 -2.53 5.36 15.63
N THR A 30 -1.97 6.49 15.23
CA THR A 30 -2.57 7.29 14.17
C THR A 30 -2.36 6.49 12.89
N VAL A 31 -3.34 5.65 12.55
CA VAL A 31 -3.41 4.95 11.28
C VAL A 31 -3.46 6.03 10.21
N ARG A 32 -2.34 6.29 9.54
CA ARG A 32 -2.37 7.09 8.31
C ARG A 32 -3.11 6.24 7.27
N PRO A 33 -4.04 6.83 6.50
CA PRO A 33 -4.78 6.05 5.52
C PRO A 33 -3.80 5.44 4.53
N MET A 34 -4.13 4.22 4.10
CA MET A 34 -3.48 3.55 2.98
C MET A 34 -3.80 4.21 1.64
N THR A 35 -4.52 5.33 1.68
CA THR A 35 -4.89 6.09 0.52
C THR A 35 -3.63 6.72 -0.07
N PHE A 36 -3.18 6.16 -1.18
CA PHE A 36 -2.09 6.66 -2.00
C PHE A 36 -2.73 7.37 -3.19
N ASP A 37 -2.31 8.60 -3.48
CA ASP A 37 -2.77 9.39 -4.63
C ASP A 37 -1.61 10.25 -5.09
N GLU A 38 -0.79 9.71 -5.99
CA GLU A 38 0.37 10.42 -6.50
C GLU A 38 0.42 10.34 -8.02
N CYS A 39 0.86 11.44 -8.62
CA CYS A 39 1.12 11.54 -10.05
C CYS A 39 2.59 11.91 -10.27
N GLY A 40 3.22 11.24 -11.23
CA GLY A 40 4.51 11.59 -11.78
C GLY A 40 4.33 12.24 -13.16
N HIS A 41 5.07 13.31 -13.42
CA HIS A 41 5.13 13.92 -14.75
C HIS A 41 6.37 13.40 -15.48
N ASN A 42 6.18 12.81 -16.66
CA ASN A 42 7.31 12.54 -17.56
C ASN A 42 7.58 13.77 -18.43
N GLY A 43 8.70 14.46 -18.17
CA GLY A 43 9.10 15.65 -18.92
C GLY A 43 9.48 15.40 -20.38
N ASP A 44 9.81 14.16 -20.76
CA ASP A 44 10.16 13.80 -22.14
C ASP A 44 8.93 13.59 -23.02
N SER A 45 7.89 12.90 -22.51
CA SER A 45 6.65 12.64 -23.24
C SER A 45 5.53 13.65 -22.95
N GLY A 46 5.65 14.44 -21.87
CA GLY A 46 4.63 15.38 -21.41
C GLY A 46 3.43 14.73 -20.73
N VAL A 47 3.51 13.41 -20.47
CA VAL A 47 2.45 12.61 -19.86
C VAL A 47 2.49 12.74 -18.34
N ASP A 48 1.31 12.87 -17.72
CA ASP A 48 1.15 12.69 -16.28
C ASP A 48 0.61 11.28 -16.02
N ASN A 49 1.36 10.45 -15.31
CA ASN A 49 0.89 9.12 -14.89
C ASN A 49 0.63 9.09 -13.38
N CYS A 50 -0.57 8.64 -13.02
CA CYS A 50 -1.10 8.69 -11.68
C CYS A 50 -1.43 7.30 -11.16
N MET A 51 -1.15 7.09 -9.89
CA MET A 51 -1.44 5.86 -9.19
C MET A 51 -2.24 6.19 -7.93
N TYR A 52 -3.35 5.47 -7.76
CA TYR A 52 -4.27 5.63 -6.65
C TYR A 52 -4.63 4.29 -6.01
N ILE A 53 -4.57 4.24 -4.69
CA ILE A 53 -5.12 3.15 -3.90
C ILE A 53 -6.01 3.79 -2.85
N ASN A 54 -7.22 3.29 -2.66
CA ASN A 54 -8.09 3.73 -1.56
C ASN A 54 -8.21 2.62 -0.52
N GLY A 55 -8.05 2.95 0.77
CA GLY A 55 -8.15 1.96 1.83
C GLY A 55 -7.58 2.36 3.19
N ALA A 56 -7.51 1.38 4.10
CA ALA A 56 -6.93 1.52 5.43
C ALA A 56 -6.15 0.26 5.84
N GLY A 57 -4.92 0.41 6.35
CA GLY A 57 -4.09 -0.71 6.82
C GLY A 57 -3.51 -1.58 5.70
N LEU A 58 -4.11 -2.74 5.43
CA LEU A 58 -3.83 -3.53 4.20
C LEU A 58 -5.08 -3.76 3.35
N TYR A 59 -6.24 -3.26 3.80
CA TYR A 59 -7.50 -3.35 3.08
C TYR A 59 -7.63 -2.28 1.98
N ALA A 60 -7.69 -2.69 0.71
CA ALA A 60 -7.95 -1.79 -0.42
C ALA A 60 -9.39 -1.94 -0.94
N SER A 61 -10.14 -0.84 -0.96
CA SER A 61 -11.45 -0.76 -1.62
C SER A 61 -11.32 -0.45 -3.10
N GLU A 62 -10.24 0.21 -3.52
CA GLU A 62 -10.00 0.62 -4.89
C GLU A 62 -8.50 0.61 -5.21
N VAL A 63 -8.15 0.21 -6.42
CA VAL A 63 -6.83 0.41 -7.01
C VAL A 63 -7.03 0.93 -8.43
N ARG A 64 -6.34 2.01 -8.77
CA ARG A 64 -6.46 2.69 -10.05
C ARG A 64 -5.11 3.20 -10.52
N GLY A 65 -4.84 3.01 -11.80
CA GLY A 65 -3.75 3.65 -12.53
C GLY A 65 -4.33 4.42 -13.71
N TRP A 66 -3.83 5.62 -13.99
CA TRP A 66 -4.24 6.36 -15.17
C TRP A 66 -3.20 7.38 -15.61
N SER A 67 -3.08 7.53 -16.92
CA SER A 67 -2.31 8.57 -17.56
C SER A 67 -3.20 9.63 -18.20
N THR A 68 -2.75 10.88 -18.14
CA THR A 68 -3.36 12.03 -18.83
C THR A 68 -2.32 12.71 -19.71
N HIS A 69 -2.79 13.54 -20.65
CA HIS A 69 -1.95 14.17 -21.67
C HIS A 69 -1.23 13.15 -22.57
N VAL A 70 -1.82 11.96 -22.75
CA VAL A 70 -1.23 10.89 -23.57
C VAL A 70 -1.20 11.31 -25.04
N GLY A 71 0.01 11.33 -25.62
CA GLY A 71 0.35 11.92 -26.91
C GLY A 71 -0.32 11.28 -28.14
N PHE A 72 0.00 11.79 -29.34
CA PHE A 72 -0.73 11.52 -30.57
C PHE A 72 -0.21 10.30 -31.35
N GLY A 73 -1.07 9.32 -31.59
CA GLY A 73 -0.98 8.39 -32.72
C GLY A 73 -0.41 7.00 -32.46
N TYR A 74 0.11 6.73 -31.26
CA TYR A 74 0.60 5.39 -30.91
C TYR A 74 -0.42 4.59 -30.08
N PRO A 75 -0.46 3.26 -30.23
CA PRO A 75 -1.24 2.40 -29.33
C PRO A 75 -0.65 2.42 -27.93
N VAL A 76 -1.48 2.68 -26.93
CA VAL A 76 -1.10 2.80 -25.52
C VAL A 76 -2.03 1.98 -24.63
N HIS A 77 -1.54 1.51 -23.49
CA HIS A 77 -2.37 0.96 -22.41
C HIS A 77 -1.76 1.27 -21.05
N GLU A 78 -2.60 1.35 -20.02
CA GLU A 78 -2.17 1.53 -18.64
C GLU A 78 -2.15 0.19 -17.92
N GLU A 79 -1.09 -0.09 -17.19
CA GLU A 79 -0.95 -1.25 -16.33
C GLU A 79 -0.63 -0.82 -14.90
N VAL A 80 -1.37 -1.37 -13.94
CA VAL A 80 -0.97 -1.31 -12.53
C VAL A 80 -0.31 -2.63 -12.16
N THR A 81 0.89 -2.56 -11.60
CA THR A 81 1.61 -3.69 -11.00
C THR A 81 1.67 -3.57 -9.48
N GLY A 82 1.90 -4.69 -8.81
CA GLY A 82 2.10 -4.76 -7.38
C GLY A 82 3.01 -5.92 -7.00
N PRO A 83 3.17 -6.21 -5.68
CA PRO A 83 4.09 -7.22 -5.19
C PRO A 83 3.83 -8.64 -5.73
N ASN A 84 2.61 -8.90 -6.19
CA ASN A 84 2.18 -10.20 -6.73
C ASN A 84 2.00 -10.18 -8.27
N GLY A 85 2.55 -9.17 -8.97
CA GLY A 85 2.44 -9.02 -10.42
C GLY A 85 1.35 -8.03 -10.84
N VAL A 86 0.81 -8.22 -12.04
CA VAL A 86 -0.20 -7.32 -12.64
C VAL A 86 -1.49 -7.31 -11.81
N VAL A 87 -1.93 -6.11 -11.44
CA VAL A 87 -3.14 -5.84 -10.67
C VAL A 87 -4.30 -5.48 -11.59
N CYS A 88 -4.06 -4.59 -12.55
CA CYS A 88 -4.99 -4.31 -13.64
C CYS A 88 -4.23 -3.90 -14.90
N ASN A 89 -4.83 -4.11 -16.06
CA ASN A 89 -4.27 -3.73 -17.36
C ASN A 89 -5.45 -3.29 -18.24
N SER A 90 -5.37 -2.08 -18.81
CA SER A 90 -6.43 -1.52 -19.65
C SER A 90 -6.40 -2.13 -21.05
N ALA A 91 -7.50 -1.99 -21.80
CA ALA A 91 -7.42 -2.26 -23.23
C ALA A 91 -6.45 -1.28 -23.89
N THR A 92 -5.75 -1.75 -24.93
CA THR A 92 -4.96 -0.87 -25.80
C THR A 92 -5.88 0.06 -26.57
N VAL A 93 -5.55 1.35 -26.56
CA VAL A 93 -6.24 2.40 -27.32
C VAL A 93 -5.23 3.20 -28.13
N THR A 94 -5.66 3.79 -29.25
CA THR A 94 -4.84 4.76 -29.97
C THR A 94 -5.40 6.15 -29.72
N THR A 95 -4.59 7.03 -29.15
CA THR A 95 -4.98 8.38 -28.72
C THR A 95 -4.76 9.37 -29.88
N GLY A 96 -5.70 10.31 -30.05
CA GLY A 96 -5.77 11.15 -31.26
C GLY A 96 -5.67 12.67 -31.03
N ASP A 97 -5.78 13.15 -29.80
CA ASP A 97 -5.90 14.59 -29.50
C ASP A 97 -5.06 15.09 -28.30
N GLY A 98 -4.08 14.31 -27.82
CA GLY A 98 -3.16 14.72 -26.75
C GLY A 98 -3.83 15.04 -25.40
N SER A 99 -5.14 14.78 -25.29
CA SER A 99 -5.97 15.04 -24.10
C SER A 99 -6.62 13.76 -23.59
N ALA A 100 -6.19 12.61 -24.12
CA ALA A 100 -6.75 11.32 -23.78
C ALA A 100 -6.37 10.92 -22.34
N VAL A 101 -7.31 10.25 -21.69
CA VAL A 101 -7.10 9.56 -20.42
C VAL A 101 -7.14 8.07 -20.69
N VAL A 102 -6.06 7.38 -20.31
CA VAL A 102 -5.95 5.92 -20.42
C VAL A 102 -5.74 5.39 -19.02
N GLY A 103 -6.41 4.32 -18.64
CA GLY A 103 -6.34 3.85 -17.25
C GLY A 103 -7.03 2.51 -17.03
N CYS A 104 -6.69 1.90 -15.90
CA CYS A 104 -7.39 0.73 -15.37
C CYS A 104 -7.78 0.96 -13.92
N GLN A 105 -8.90 0.37 -13.52
CA GLN A 105 -9.46 0.54 -12.19
C GLN A 105 -10.11 -0.77 -11.76
N ILE A 106 -9.87 -1.15 -10.51
CA ILE A 106 -10.49 -2.31 -9.87
C ILE A 106 -10.94 -1.97 -8.46
N TYR A 107 -11.87 -2.76 -7.94
CA TYR A 107 -12.40 -2.62 -6.59
C TYR A 107 -12.22 -3.93 -5.81
N PRO A 108 -11.00 -4.20 -5.27
CA PRO A 108 -10.69 -5.49 -4.67
C PRO A 108 -11.54 -5.79 -3.43
N ASN A 109 -11.86 -4.75 -2.65
CA ASN A 109 -12.60 -4.83 -1.38
C ASN A 109 -12.05 -5.92 -0.44
N LYS A 110 -10.72 -6.05 -0.38
CA LYS A 110 -10.01 -7.08 0.37
C LYS A 110 -8.63 -6.60 0.81
N ASN A 111 -7.96 -7.40 1.66
CA ASN A 111 -6.56 -7.18 1.96
C ASN A 111 -5.69 -7.44 0.72
N ILE A 112 -4.79 -6.50 0.44
CA ILE A 112 -3.76 -6.60 -0.59
C ILE A 112 -2.38 -6.83 0.05
N ALA A 113 -1.39 -7.20 -0.75
CA ALA A 113 -0.03 -7.41 -0.24
C ALA A 113 0.63 -6.08 0.07
N ALA A 114 1.42 -6.01 1.14
CA ALA A 114 2.30 -4.87 1.39
C ALA A 114 3.43 -4.84 0.35
N GLY A 115 3.85 -3.65 -0.05
CA GLY A 115 4.96 -3.44 -0.98
C GLY A 115 4.67 -2.36 -2.03
N THR A 116 5.51 -2.33 -3.06
CA THR A 116 5.45 -1.33 -4.13
C THR A 116 4.36 -1.66 -5.14
N TYR A 117 3.56 -0.66 -5.46
CA TYR A 117 2.60 -0.66 -6.56
C TYR A 117 2.97 0.44 -7.54
N CYS A 118 2.91 0.18 -8.84
CA CYS A 118 3.24 1.14 -9.87
C CYS A 118 2.14 1.20 -10.92
N SER A 119 1.76 2.41 -11.33
CA SER A 119 1.06 2.63 -12.59
C SER A 119 2.08 2.84 -13.69
N ILE A 120 1.89 2.20 -14.83
CA ILE A 120 2.81 2.19 -15.96
C ILE A 120 2.00 2.41 -17.24
N LEU A 121 2.31 3.49 -17.95
CA LEU A 121 1.84 3.71 -19.31
C LEU A 121 2.78 2.99 -20.26
N TRP A 122 2.23 2.08 -21.04
CA TRP A 122 2.96 1.38 -22.09
C TRP A 122 2.57 1.96 -23.44
N GLU A 123 3.56 2.36 -24.23
CA GLU A 123 3.38 2.83 -25.61
C GLU A 123 4.00 1.85 -26.61
N TYR A 124 3.28 1.57 -27.70
CA TYR A 124 3.71 0.67 -28.75
C TYR A 124 4.37 1.42 -29.91
N GLN A 125 5.69 1.29 -30.03
CA GLN A 125 6.43 1.77 -31.19
C GLN A 125 7.45 0.74 -31.66
N GLY A 126 7.78 0.76 -32.95
CA GLY A 126 8.85 -0.09 -33.49
C GLY A 126 8.61 -1.60 -33.40
N GLY A 127 7.40 -2.05 -33.05
CA GLY A 127 7.05 -3.47 -32.92
C GLY A 127 6.93 -4.00 -31.49
N GLU A 128 7.21 -3.16 -30.48
CA GLU A 128 7.21 -3.53 -29.06
C GLU A 128 6.60 -2.46 -28.16
N TYR A 129 6.23 -2.84 -26.94
CA TYR A 129 5.79 -1.91 -25.90
C TYR A 129 6.98 -1.45 -25.05
N TYR A 130 7.05 -0.17 -24.75
CA TYR A 130 7.96 0.39 -23.77
C TYR A 130 7.23 1.23 -22.73
N ASN A 131 7.88 1.42 -21.58
CA ASN A 131 7.39 2.26 -20.49
C ASN A 131 7.56 3.72 -20.90
N ASP A 132 6.45 4.39 -21.20
CA ASP A 132 6.44 5.82 -21.52
C ASP A 132 6.34 6.66 -20.25
N ALA A 133 5.60 6.24 -19.23
CA ALA A 133 5.54 6.95 -17.96
C ALA A 133 5.21 5.99 -16.82
N GLU A 134 5.83 6.20 -15.66
CA GLU A 134 5.61 5.37 -14.48
C GLU A 134 5.48 6.24 -13.23
N ASN A 135 4.56 5.85 -12.35
CA ASN A 135 4.52 6.37 -11.00
C ASN A 135 4.27 5.26 -9.98
N CYS A 136 5.09 5.22 -8.93
CA CYS A 136 5.09 4.15 -7.94
C CYS A 136 4.85 4.66 -6.52
N GLY A 137 4.10 3.88 -5.75
CA GLY A 137 3.82 4.08 -4.33
C GLY A 137 4.08 2.83 -3.51
N THR A 138 4.34 2.99 -2.21
CA THR A 138 4.50 1.86 -1.28
C THR A 138 3.32 1.76 -0.32
N VAL A 139 2.71 0.58 -0.27
CA VAL A 139 1.72 0.21 0.74
C VAL A 139 2.42 -0.43 1.94
N SER A 140 2.30 0.18 3.12
CA SER A 140 2.82 -0.32 4.40
C SER A 140 1.69 -0.65 5.38
N GLY A 141 1.77 -1.80 6.04
CA GLY A 141 0.80 -2.26 7.06
C GLY A 141 1.06 -1.74 8.46
#